data_AF-A0A1G0D1F9-F1
#
_entry.id   AF-A0A1G0D1F9-F1
#
_cell.length_a   1.000
_cell.length_b   1.000
_cell.length_c   1.000
_cell.angle_alpha   90.00
_cell.angle_beta   90.00
_cell.angle_gamma   90.00
#
_symmetry.space_group_name_H-M   'P 1'
#
loop_
_entity.id
_entity.type
_entity.pdbx_description
1 polymer ?
#
loop_
_entity_poly.entity_id
_entity_poly.type
_entity_poly.pdbx_seq_one_letter_code
_entity_poly.pdbx_strand_id
1 'polypeptide(L)' 'MSSKTHVCIDELAALLGISEAEVLEYEKLGAIPPSEPHYLPGDTRRIYPRQEALEMWADWKSYCEFLDEEGGTNHANH' A
#
# COMPACT_ATOMS: atom_id res chain seq x y z
N MET A 1 23.88 1.11 -10.81
CA MET A 1 23.40 2.30 -10.08
C MET A 1 22.40 1.79 -9.06
N SER A 2 22.66 1.95 -7.77
CA SER A 2 21.75 1.47 -6.73
C SER A 2 20.55 2.40 -6.68
N SER A 3 19.46 2.03 -7.37
CA SER A 3 18.18 2.72 -7.26
C SER A 3 17.81 2.76 -5.79
N LYS A 4 17.45 3.93 -5.25
CA LYS A 4 16.90 3.99 -3.89
C LYS A 4 15.70 3.03 -3.84
N THR A 5 15.87 1.93 -3.12
CA THR A 5 14.85 0.88 -2.99
C THR A 5 13.67 1.36 -2.16
N HIS A 6 13.85 2.46 -1.42
CA HIS A 6 12.87 2.98 -0.47
C HIS A 6 12.40 4.39 -0.82
N VAL A 7 11.13 4.67 -0.49
CA VAL A 7 10.47 5.98 -0.62
C VAL A 7 9.88 6.41 0.72
N CYS A 8 9.76 7.71 0.95
CA CYS A 8 9.10 8.22 2.16
C CYS A 8 7.58 8.01 2.10
N ILE A 9 6.92 8.10 3.25
CA ILE A 9 5.46 7.90 3.35
C ILE A 9 4.64 8.85 2.45
N ASP A 10 5.08 10.09 2.31
CA ASP A 10 4.45 11.11 1.45
C ASP A 10 4.59 10.77 -0.03
N GLU A 11 5.78 10.29 -0.44
CA GLU A 11 6.03 9.82 -1.80
C GLU A 11 5.21 8.56 -2.11
N LEU A 12 5.11 7.62 -1.17
CA LEU A 12 4.30 6.41 -1.34
C LEU A 12 2.81 6.77 -1.45
N ALA A 13 2.30 7.60 -0.56
CA ALA A 13 0.91 8.09 -0.59
C ALA A 13 0.56 8.69 -1.97
N ALA A 14 1.44 9.54 -2.51
CA ALA A 14 1.27 10.11 -3.84
C ALA A 14 1.30 9.07 -4.97
N LEU A 15 2.16 8.04 -4.88
CA LEU A 15 2.23 6.96 -5.87
C LEU A 15 0.97 6.07 -5.86
N LEU A 16 0.40 5.83 -4.68
CA LEU A 16 -0.78 4.99 -4.51
C LEU A 16 -2.09 5.77 -4.74
N GLY A 17 -2.03 7.10 -4.73
CA GLY A 17 -3.20 7.98 -4.88
C GLY A 17 -4.08 8.04 -3.62
N ILE A 18 -3.47 7.86 -2.45
CA ILE A 18 -4.13 7.85 -1.13
C ILE A 18 -3.42 8.81 -0.16
N SER A 19 -3.96 9.01 1.04
CA SER A 19 -3.33 9.81 2.10
C SER A 19 -2.30 9.03 2.91
N GLU A 20 -1.39 9.73 3.59
CA GLU A 20 -0.42 9.10 4.51
C GLU A 20 -1.09 8.30 5.64
N ALA A 21 -2.25 8.77 6.12
CA ALA A 21 -3.03 8.05 7.12
C ALA A 21 -3.55 6.72 6.58
N GLU A 22 -4.02 6.70 5.33
CA GLU A 22 -4.46 5.48 4.66
C GLU A 22 -3.30 4.51 4.45
N VAL A 23 -2.10 5.00 4.10
CA VAL A 23 -0.90 4.14 4.02
C VAL A 23 -0.68 3.38 5.33
N LEU A 24 -0.80 4.05 6.48
CA LEU A 24 -0.64 3.42 7.80
C LEU A 24 -1.75 2.41 8.13
N GLU A 25 -2.99 2.66 7.68
CA GLU A 25 -4.09 1.72 7.86
C GLU A 25 -3.89 0.48 6.97
N TYR A 26 -3.48 0.66 5.72
CA TYR A 26 -3.22 -0.44 4.79
C TYR A 26 -1.95 -1.23 5.15
N GLU A 27 -0.97 -0.62 5.81
CA GLU A 27 0.15 -1.32 6.44
C GLU A 27 -0.37 -2.32 7.50
N LYS A 28 -1.29 -1.90 8.37
CA LYS A 28 -1.89 -2.78 9.40
C LYS A 28 -2.73 -3.90 8.81
N LEU A 29 -3.39 -3.64 7.69
CA LEU A 29 -4.20 -4.61 6.96
C LEU A 29 -3.35 -5.61 6.16
N GLY A 30 -2.04 -5.38 6.03
CA GLY A 30 -1.14 -6.20 5.23
C GLY A 30 -1.25 -5.96 3.72
N ALA A 31 -1.90 -4.86 3.30
CA ALA A 31 -2.00 -4.42 1.91
C ALA A 31 -0.77 -3.62 1.45
N ILE A 32 0.03 -3.12 2.39
CA ILE A 32 1.31 -2.43 2.18
C ILE A 32 2.34 -3.10 3.11
N PRO A 33 3.61 -3.26 2.68
CA PRO A 33 4.65 -3.83 3.53
C PRO A 33 4.94 -2.93 4.75
N PRO A 34 5.48 -3.51 5.84
CA PRO A 34 5.84 -2.74 7.02
C PRO A 34 6.89 -1.67 6.70
N SER A 35 6.72 -0.48 7.27
CA SER A 35 7.72 0.58 7.13
C SER A 35 9.03 0.27 7.85
N GLU A 36 10.12 0.80 7.32
CA GLU A 36 11.43 0.89 7.97
C GLU A 36 11.68 2.31 8.51
N PRO A 37 12.53 2.47 9.54
CA PRO A 37 13.00 3.79 9.97
C PRO A 37 13.87 4.44 8.88
N HIS A 38 13.79 5.76 8.72
CA HIS A 38 14.63 6.47 7.76
C HIS A 38 16.14 6.29 8.06
N TYR A 39 16.95 6.17 7.02
CA TYR A 39 18.41 6.00 7.13
C TYR A 39 19.16 7.26 7.61
N LEU A 40 18.48 8.40 7.73
CA LEU A 40 19.13 9.67 8.05
C LEU A 40 19.01 9.93 9.55
N PRO A 41 20.11 10.22 10.26
CA PRO A 41 20.06 10.52 11.68
C PRO A 41 19.16 11.73 11.94
N GLY A 42 18.17 11.58 12.81
CA GLY A 42 17.24 12.65 13.19
C GLY A 42 16.01 12.80 12.27
N ASP A 43 15.95 12.04 11.18
CA ASP A 43 14.74 11.95 10.36
C ASP A 43 13.82 10.85 10.93
N THR A 44 12.67 11.25 11.45
CA THR A 44 11.69 10.34 12.06
C THR A 44 10.68 9.81 11.04
N ARG A 45 10.83 10.13 9.75
CA ARG A 45 9.93 9.65 8.72
C ARG A 45 10.07 8.14 8.53
N ARG A 46 8.97 7.54 8.10
CA ARG A 46 8.90 6.14 7.69
C ARG A 46 9.28 6.04 6.23
N ILE A 47 10.01 5.00 5.88
CA ILE A 47 10.35 4.67 4.51
C ILE A 47 9.82 3.28 4.16
N TYR A 48 9.49 3.07 2.90
CA TYR A 48 8.85 1.86 2.41
C TYR A 48 9.60 1.31 1.21
N PRO A 49 9.80 -0.02 1.11
CA PRO A 49 10.38 -0.64 -0.07
C PRO A 49 9.43 -0.42 -1.26
N ARG A 50 9.82 0.44 -2.19
CA ARG A 50 8.95 0.98 -3.25
C ARG A 50 8.34 -0.12 -4.11
N GLN A 51 9.16 -1.07 -4.57
CA GLN A 51 8.69 -2.11 -5.48
C GLN A 51 7.69 -3.04 -4.81
N GLU A 52 8.05 -3.55 -3.64
CA GLU A 52 7.20 -4.43 -2.83
C GLU A 52 5.87 -3.75 -2.47
N ALA A 53 5.90 -2.47 -2.09
CA ALA A 53 4.68 -1.71 -1.79
C ALA A 53 3.74 -1.56 -2.98
N LEU A 54 4.28 -1.38 -4.19
CA LEU A 54 3.47 -1.31 -5.41
C LEU A 54 2.89 -2.67 -5.81
N GLU A 55 3.66 -3.75 -5.64
CA GLU A 55 3.23 -5.12 -5.92
C GLU A 55 2.11 -5.54 -4.95
N MET A 56 2.31 -5.39 -3.64
CA MET A 56 1.30 -5.70 -2.63
C MET A 56 0.03 -4.86 -2.79
N TRP A 57 0.16 -3.57 -3.14
CA TRP A 57 -1.00 -2.72 -3.39
C TRP A 57 -1.78 -3.14 -4.64
N ALA A 58 -1.09 -3.58 -5.69
CA ALA A 58 -1.76 -4.09 -6.88
C ALA A 58 -2.55 -5.38 -6.58
N ASP A 59 -1.94 -6.29 -5.83
CA ASP A 59 -2.59 -7.53 -5.38
C ASP A 59 -3.81 -7.24 -4.49
N TRP A 60 -3.68 -6.29 -3.55
CA TRP A 60 -4.78 -5.87 -2.69
C TRP A 60 -5.96 -5.30 -3.49
N LYS A 61 -5.71 -4.42 -4.47
CA LYS A 61 -6.77 -3.87 -5.31
C LYS A 61 -7.47 -4.95 -6.13
N SER A 62 -6.72 -5.89 -6.70
CA SER A 62 -7.26 -7.04 -7.42
C SER A 62 -8.15 -7.90 -6.52
N TYR A 63 -7.74 -8.12 -5.27
CA TYR A 63 -8.54 -8.83 -4.27
C TYR A 63 -9.85 -8.09 -3.95
N CYS A 64 -9.81 -6.76 -3.77
CA CYS A 64 -11.01 -5.96 -3.57
C CYS A 64 -11.97 -6.04 -4.77
N GLU A 65 -11.46 -5.92 -5.99
CA GLU A 65 -12.26 -6.05 -7.22
C GLU A 65 -12.93 -7.44 -7.30
N PHE A 66 -12.21 -8.50 -6.95
CA PHE A 66 -12.76 -9.86 -6.89
C PHE A 66 -13.90 -9.98 -5.86
N LEU A 67 -13.76 -9.39 -4.67
CA LEU A 67 -14.80 -9.40 -3.65
C LEU A 67 -16.06 -8.64 -4.08
N ASP A 68 -15.90 -7.52 -4.81
CA ASP A 68 -17.02 -6.76 -5.36
C ASP A 68 -17.77 -7.55 -6.44
N GLU A 69 -17.07 -8.34 -7.26
CA GLU A 69 -17.68 -9.22 -8.27
C GLU A 69 -18.44 -10.40 -7.65
N GLU A 70 -17.91 -11.03 -6.59
CA GLU A 70 -18.62 -12.11 -5.88
C GLU A 70 -19.82 -11.59 -5.06
N GLY A 71 -19.76 -10.36 -4.53
CA GLY A 71 -20.87 -9.71 -3.85
C GLY A 71 -22.07 -9.38 -4.76
N GLY A 72 -21.85 -9.21 -6.07
CA GLY A 72 -22.88 -8.87 -7.05
C GLY A 72 -23.73 -10.04 -7.57
N THR A 73 -23.31 -11.29 -7.36
CA THR A 73 -23.98 -12.46 -7.96
C THR A 73 -25.01 -13.15 -7.06
N ASN A 74 -25.18 -12.72 -5.81
CA ASN A 74 -26.05 -13.40 -4.83
C ASN A 74 -27.49 -12.85 -4.70
N HIS A 75 -27.98 -11.96 -5.57
CA HIS A 75 -29.31 -11.35 -5.42
C HIS A 75 -30.16 -11.29 -6.70
N ALA A 76 -30.12 -12.33 -7.53
CA ALA A 76 -31.05 -12.48 -8.65
C ALA A 76 -31.60 -13.91 -8.77
N ASN A 77 -32.24 -14.41 -7.70
CA ASN A 77 -33.21 -15.51 -7.80
C ASN A 77 -34.16 -15.44 -6.60
N HIS A 78 -35.21 -14.63 -6.73
CA HIS A 78 -36.45 -14.76 -5.98
C HIS A 78 -37.63 -14.49 -6.92
#